data_AF-A0AAN9YYI4-F1
#
_entry.id   AF-A0AAN9YYI4-F1
#
_cell.length_a   1.000
_cell.length_b   1.000
_cell.length_c   1.000
_cell.angle_alpha   90.00
_cell.angle_beta   90.00
_cell.angle_gamma   90.00
#
_symmetry.space_group_name_H-M   'P 1'
#
loop_
_entity.id
_entity.type
_entity.pdbx_description
1 polymer ?
#
loop_
_entity_poly.entity_id
_entity_poly.type
_entity_poly.pdbx_seq_one_letter_code
_entity_poly.pdbx_strand_id
1 'polypeptide(L)'
;MLSGAVLVKDRMEVVKNFNCERGNQVLLLSLTAGGVGLNLSGGNHLFLIDLHWNPQLETQAFDRIYRVGQKKPVYIYKFICQETIEERIKVLQDKKLSLAAGVLTGTMQRNVSKLTLEDLKSLFSM
;
A
#
# COMPACT_ATOMS: atom_id res chain seq x y z
N MET A 1 -7.57 14.35 5.58
CA MET A 1 -6.67 13.69 4.61
C MET A 1 -5.26 13.71 5.18
N LEU A 2 -4.53 12.60 5.13
CA LEU A 2 -3.11 12.52 5.48
C LEU A 2 -2.28 12.43 4.20
N SER A 3 -1.55 13.50 3.90
CA SER A 3 -0.63 13.59 2.76
C SER A 3 0.77 14.01 3.23
N GLY A 4 1.73 14.02 2.31
CA GLY A 4 3.10 14.48 2.60
C GLY A 4 3.19 15.93 3.09
N ALA A 5 2.19 16.77 2.77
CA ALA A 5 2.13 18.18 3.15
C ALA A 5 1.71 18.40 4.62
N VAL A 6 1.09 17.40 5.27
CA VAL A 6 0.68 17.52 6.68
C VAL A 6 1.92 17.45 7.57
N LEU A 7 2.11 18.44 8.44
CA LEU A 7 3.22 18.48 9.39
C LEU A 7 3.16 17.27 10.33
N VAL A 8 4.32 16.71 10.68
CA VAL A 8 4.42 15.49 11.48
C VAL A 8 3.65 15.60 12.80
N LYS A 9 3.70 16.76 13.46
CA LYS A 9 2.98 17.05 14.71
C LYS A 9 1.46 16.88 14.60
N ASP A 10 0.87 17.25 13.46
CA ASP A 10 -0.58 17.27 13.27
C ASP A 10 -1.10 15.89 12.82
N ARG A 11 -0.21 15.01 12.33
CA ARG A 11 -0.59 13.65 11.89
C ARG A 11 -1.14 12.80 13.04
N MET A 12 -0.57 12.94 14.24
CA MET A 12 -0.98 12.16 15.41
C MET A 12 -2.40 12.49 15.87
N GLU A 13 -2.81 13.74 15.77
CA GLU A 13 -4.16 14.16 16.12
C GLU A 13 -5.20 13.57 15.14
N VAL A 14 -4.89 13.60 13.83
CA VAL A 14 -5.75 12.99 12.81
C VAL A 14 -5.91 11.48 13.04
N VAL A 15 -4.82 10.78 13.34
CA VAL A 15 -4.85 9.34 13.67
C VAL A 15 -5.65 9.07 14.93
N LYS A 16 -5.45 9.86 16.00
CA LYS A 16 -6.20 9.72 17.25
C LYS A 16 -7.69 9.91 17.02
N ASN A 17 -8.07 10.92 16.24
CA ASN A 17 -9.46 11.18 15.89
C ASN A 17 -10.05 10.02 15.07
N PHE A 18 -9.34 9.55 14.03
CA PHE A 18 -9.80 8.39 13.23
C PHE A 18 -9.97 7.10 14.05
N ASN A 19 -9.12 6.88 15.06
CA ASN A 19 -9.21 5.69 15.90
C ASN A 19 -10.28 5.79 17.01
N CYS A 20 -10.91 6.95 17.19
CA CYS A 20 -11.98 7.15 18.16
C CYS A 20 -13.32 6.65 17.61
N GLU A 21 -14.14 5.98 18.44
CA GLU A 21 -15.45 5.44 18.00
C GLU A 21 -16.41 6.52 17.48
N ARG A 22 -16.31 7.74 18.03
CA ARG A 22 -17.11 8.91 17.60
C ARG A 22 -16.33 9.86 16.69
N GLY A 23 -15.17 9.44 16.21
CA GLY A 23 -14.31 10.25 15.36
C GLY A 23 -14.65 10.13 13.88
N ASN A 24 -13.69 10.50 13.04
CA ASN A 24 -13.86 10.46 11.59
C ASN A 24 -14.08 9.03 11.09
N GLN A 25 -15.15 8.79 10.33
CA GLN A 25 -15.43 7.48 9.75
C GLN A 25 -14.57 7.17 8.50
N VAL A 26 -14.08 8.21 7.83
CA VAL A 26 -13.30 8.11 6.59
C VAL A 26 -12.00 8.88 6.72
N LEU A 27 -10.89 8.25 6.30
CA LEU A 27 -9.57 8.86 6.25
C LEU A 27 -8.95 8.64 4.88
N LEU A 28 -8.81 9.73 4.12
CA LEU A 28 -8.04 9.72 2.88
C LEU A 28 -6.55 9.74 3.20
N LEU A 29 -5.81 8.76 2.70
CA LEU A 29 -4.38 8.57 2.94
C LEU A 29 -3.67 8.36 1.61
N SER A 30 -2.62 9.14 1.35
CA SER A 30 -1.74 8.87 0.22
C SER A 30 -0.88 7.64 0.49
N LEU A 31 -0.75 6.74 -0.49
CA LEU A 31 0.09 5.54 -0.38
C LEU A 31 1.56 5.89 -0.06
N THR A 32 2.05 7.01 -0.60
CA THR A 32 3.43 7.49 -0.38
C THR A 32 3.61 8.25 0.93
N ALA A 33 2.53 8.59 1.64
CA ALA A 33 2.61 8.98 3.06
C ALA A 33 2.99 7.79 3.98
N GLY A 34 3.38 6.65 3.38
CA GLY A 34 3.90 5.38 3.92
C GLY A 34 5.01 5.47 4.97
N GLY A 35 5.81 6.53 4.99
CA GLY A 35 7.03 6.62 5.81
C GLY A 35 6.84 6.77 7.32
N VAL A 36 5.59 6.91 7.80
CA VAL A 36 5.28 7.04 9.24
C VAL A 36 4.58 5.76 9.69
N GLY A 37 5.00 5.17 10.82
CA GLY A 37 4.37 3.99 11.42
C GLY A 37 3.00 4.31 12.04
N LEU A 38 2.02 4.66 11.20
CA LEU A 38 0.66 4.98 11.63
C LEU A 38 -0.08 3.71 12.04
N ASN A 39 -0.78 3.76 13.17
CA ASN A 39 -1.72 2.72 13.57
C ASN A 39 -3.14 3.22 13.30
N LEU A 40 -3.86 2.56 12.39
CA LEU A 40 -5.19 2.96 11.90
C LEU A 40 -6.25 1.90 12.27
N SER A 41 -6.12 1.29 13.45
CA SER A 41 -6.97 0.20 13.93
C SER A 41 -8.44 0.58 14.19
N GLY A 42 -8.81 1.87 14.15
CA GLY A 42 -10.22 2.29 14.23
C GLY A 42 -11.01 2.00 12.94
N GLY A 43 -10.33 1.99 11.80
CA GLY A 43 -10.89 1.57 10.53
C GLY A 43 -10.81 0.05 10.36
N ASN A 44 -11.70 -0.51 9.56
CA ASN A 44 -11.68 -1.93 9.20
C ASN A 44 -12.00 -2.19 7.72
N HIS A 45 -12.14 -1.15 6.91
CA HIS A 45 -12.29 -1.24 5.45
C HIS A 45 -11.20 -0.37 4.82
N LEU A 46 -10.38 -0.95 3.93
CA LEU A 46 -9.36 -0.25 3.16
C LEU A 46 -9.73 -0.31 1.69
N PHE A 47 -9.84 0.86 1.06
CA PHE A 47 -10.06 0.98 -0.38
C PHE A 47 -8.78 1.46 -1.04
N LEU A 48 -8.10 0.57 -1.74
CA LEU A 48 -6.92 0.88 -2.53
C LEU A 48 -7.38 1.25 -3.94
N ILE A 49 -7.43 2.55 -4.20
CA ILE A 49 -7.94 3.14 -5.45
C ILE A 49 -6.87 3.12 -6.54
N ASP A 50 -5.62 3.42 -6.19
CA ASP A 50 -4.51 3.48 -7.14
C ASP A 50 -3.48 2.38 -6.86
N LEU A 51 -3.03 1.72 -7.93
CA LEU A 51 -1.96 0.71 -7.91
C LEU A 51 -0.57 1.35 -7.96
N HIS A 52 0.40 0.73 -7.28
CA HIS A 52 1.80 1.14 -7.36
C HIS A 52 2.71 -0.02 -7.77
N TRP A 53 3.65 0.20 -8.70
CA TRP A 53 4.53 -0.88 -9.22
C TRP A 53 5.33 -1.63 -8.16
N ASN A 54 5.56 -1.01 -7.00
CA ASN A 54 6.20 -1.64 -5.83
C ASN A 54 5.12 -2.21 -4.89
N PRO A 55 4.89 -3.54 -4.88
CA PRO A 55 3.83 -4.16 -4.08
C PRO A 55 4.05 -4.01 -2.57
N GLN A 56 5.29 -3.84 -2.11
CA GLN A 56 5.59 -3.67 -0.69
C GLN A 56 4.99 -2.39 -0.09
N LEU A 57 4.79 -1.33 -0.90
CA LEU A 57 4.12 -0.12 -0.41
C LEU A 57 2.63 -0.37 -0.11
N GLU A 58 1.98 -1.23 -0.89
CA GLU A 58 0.59 -1.63 -0.65
C GLU A 58 0.49 -2.52 0.60
N THR A 59 1.38 -3.51 0.73
CA THR A 59 1.45 -4.35 1.93
C THR A 59 1.65 -3.51 3.20
N GLN A 60 2.56 -2.53 3.16
CA GLN A 60 2.76 -1.62 4.28
C GLN A 60 1.51 -0.81 4.61
N ALA A 61 0.71 -0.41 3.62
CA ALA A 61 -0.56 0.27 3.86
C ALA A 61 -1.59 -0.66 4.52
N PHE A 62 -1.64 -1.92 4.12
CA PHE A 62 -2.51 -2.93 4.74
C PHE A 62 -2.17 -3.16 6.21
N ASP A 63 -0.88 -3.24 6.53
CA ASP A 63 -0.33 -3.44 7.89
C ASP A 63 -0.63 -2.28 8.87
N ARG A 64 -1.16 -1.15 8.37
CA ARG A 64 -1.61 -0.02 9.20
C ARG A 64 -3.00 -0.25 9.78
N ILE A 65 -3.85 -1.01 9.08
CA ILE A 65 -5.22 -1.31 9.48
C ILE A 65 -5.33 -2.73 10.04
N TYR A 66 -4.71 -3.70 9.35
CA TYR A 66 -4.54 -5.06 9.85
C TYR A 66 -3.33 -5.12 10.77
N ARG A 67 -3.54 -4.74 12.02
CA ARG A 67 -2.47 -4.62 13.03
C ARG A 67 -2.94 -5.06 14.40
N VAL A 68 -1.98 -5.35 15.28
CA VAL A 68 -2.23 -5.58 16.71
C VAL A 68 -3.07 -4.43 17.29
N GLY A 69 -4.17 -4.77 17.95
CA GLY A 69 -5.15 -3.81 18.50
C GLY A 69 -6.43 -3.70 17.68
N GLN A 70 -6.48 -4.25 16.47
CA GLN A 70 -7.70 -4.38 15.69
C GLN A 70 -8.67 -5.39 16.34
N LYS A 71 -9.94 -5.00 16.46
CA LYS A 71 -11.00 -5.83 17.08
C LYS A 71 -12.08 -6.28 16.10
N LYS A 72 -12.08 -5.74 14.88
CA LYS A 72 -13.06 -6.02 13.83
C LYS A 72 -12.37 -6.77 12.67
N PRO A 73 -13.12 -7.60 11.92
CA PRO A 73 -12.60 -8.14 10.67
C PRO A 73 -12.24 -7.01 9.72
N VAL A 74 -11.07 -7.12 9.09
CA VAL A 74 -10.52 -6.14 8.15
C VAL A 74 -10.79 -6.60 6.73
N TYR A 75 -11.35 -5.71 5.93
CA TYR A 75 -11.61 -5.91 4.51
C TYR A 75 -10.73 -4.98 3.68
N ILE A 76 -10.03 -5.55 2.71
CA ILE A 76 -9.16 -4.81 1.79
C ILE A 76 -9.74 -4.96 0.39
N TYR A 77 -10.10 -3.84 -0.21
CA TYR A 77 -10.62 -3.74 -1.56
C TYR A 77 -9.54 -3.13 -2.43
N LYS A 78 -9.12 -3.85 -3.46
CA LYS A 78 -8.15 -3.39 -4.44
C LYS A 78 -8.84 -3.27 -5.78
N PHE A 79 -8.98 -2.04 -6.27
CA PHE A 79 -9.59 -1.77 -7.57
C PHE A 79 -8.53 -1.89 -8.65
N ILE A 80 -8.92 -2.53 -9.76
CA ILE A 80 -8.08 -2.70 -10.94
C ILE A 80 -8.97 -2.44 -12.15
N CYS A 81 -8.62 -1.44 -12.95
CA CYS A 81 -9.32 -1.12 -14.18
C CYS A 81 -8.89 -2.08 -15.29
N GLN A 82 -9.85 -2.86 -15.79
CA GLN A 82 -9.63 -3.77 -16.93
C GLN A 82 -9.29 -2.99 -18.20
N GLU A 83 -8.52 -3.62 -19.08
CA GLU A 83 -8.09 -3.04 -20.37
C GLU A 83 -7.26 -1.75 -20.20
N THR A 84 -6.59 -1.61 -19.05
CA THR A 84 -5.70 -0.47 -18.77
C THR A 84 -4.30 -0.94 -18.37
N ILE A 85 -3.39 0.03 -18.19
CA ILE A 85 -2.04 -0.23 -17.67
C ILE A 85 -2.06 -0.89 -16.28
N GLU A 86 -3.14 -0.77 -15.52
CA GLU A 86 -3.27 -1.34 -14.18
C GLU A 86 -3.15 -2.87 -14.16
N GLU A 87 -3.63 -3.56 -15.19
CA GLU A 87 -3.46 -5.01 -15.32
C GLU A 87 -1.98 -5.38 -15.50
N ARG A 88 -1.25 -4.59 -16.29
CA ARG A 88 0.20 -4.78 -16.49
C ARG A 88 0.99 -4.49 -15.21
N ILE A 89 0.58 -3.47 -14.46
CA ILE A 89 1.14 -3.18 -13.13
C ILE A 89 0.89 -4.36 -12.19
N LYS A 90 -0.29 -4.97 -12.21
CA LYS A 90 -0.60 -6.16 -11.40
C LYS A 90 0.32 -7.35 -11.76
N VAL A 91 0.53 -7.62 -13.04
CA VAL A 91 1.48 -8.66 -13.49
C VAL A 91 2.91 -8.35 -13.01
N LEU A 92 3.34 -7.09 -13.09
CA LEU A 92 4.65 -6.67 -12.61
C LEU A 92 4.80 -6.87 -11.09
N GLN A 93 3.76 -6.56 -10.31
CA GLN A 93 3.75 -6.82 -8.87
C GLN A 93 3.93 -8.31 -8.56
N ASP A 94 3.20 -9.18 -9.27
CA ASP A 94 3.28 -10.64 -9.06
C ASP A 94 4.67 -11.20 -9.44
N LYS A 95 5.27 -10.67 -10.51
CA LYS A 95 6.67 -10.96 -10.86
C LYS A 95 7.64 -10.51 -9.76
N LYS A 96 7.46 -9.32 -9.19
CA LYS A 96 8.30 -8.82 -8.09
C LYS A 96 8.13 -9.65 -6.81
N LEU A 97 6.91 -10.05 -6.46
CA LEU A 97 6.63 -10.88 -5.28
C LEU A 97 7.23 -12.29 -5.41
N SER A 98 7.07 -12.93 -6.59
CA SER A 98 7.66 -14.25 -6.83
C SER A 98 9.19 -14.23 -6.78
N LEU A 99 9.81 -13.20 -7.34
CA LEU A 99 11.26 -13.00 -7.23
C LEU A 99 11.68 -12.80 -5.77
N ALA A 100 10.98 -11.97 -5.00
CA ALA A 100 11.29 -11.76 -3.58
C ALA A 100 11.21 -13.08 -2.78
N ALA A 101 10.18 -13.89 -3.02
CA ALA A 101 10.05 -15.21 -2.39
C ALA A 101 11.23 -16.13 -2.74
N GLY A 102 11.68 -16.14 -4.00
CA GLY A 102 12.85 -16.90 -4.44
C GLY A 102 14.16 -16.43 -3.78
N VAL A 103 14.37 -15.12 -3.60
CA VAL A 103 15.58 -14.57 -2.94
C VAL A 103 15.73 -15.07 -1.50
N LEU A 104 14.63 -15.15 -0.73
CA LEU A 104 14.65 -15.67 0.64
C LEU A 104 15.07 -17.15 0.73
N THR A 105 15.01 -17.91 -0.37
CA THR A 105 15.52 -19.30 -0.43
C THR A 105 17.03 -19.38 -0.71
N GLY A 106 17.73 -18.24 -0.79
CA GLY A 106 19.19 -18.17 -0.91
C GLY A 106 19.74 -18.19 -2.35
N THR A 107 18.89 -18.07 -3.37
CA THR A 107 19.29 -18.29 -4.76
C THR A 107 19.63 -17.03 -5.58
N MET A 108 19.36 -15.80 -5.12
CA MET A 108 19.67 -14.58 -5.91
C MET A 108 19.84 -13.32 -5.02
N GLN A 109 20.86 -12.49 -5.28
CA GLN A 109 20.92 -11.09 -4.81
C GLN A 109 20.55 -10.16 -5.97
N ARG A 110 19.28 -9.76 -6.09
CA ARG A 110 18.85 -8.66 -6.98
C ARG A 110 17.99 -7.67 -6.21
N ASN A 111 18.17 -6.39 -6.47
CA ASN A 111 17.34 -5.31 -5.93
C ASN A 111 15.92 -5.37 -6.53
N VAL A 112 15.05 -6.21 -5.96
CA VAL A 112 13.67 -6.46 -6.42
C VAL A 112 12.78 -5.21 -6.37
N SER A 113 13.13 -4.25 -5.51
CA SER A 113 12.35 -3.04 -5.24
C SER A 113 12.50 -1.91 -6.27
N LYS A 114 13.50 -1.96 -7.18
CA LYS A 114 13.65 -0.93 -8.23
C LYS A 114 12.89 -1.31 -9.50
N LEU A 115 12.34 -0.32 -10.19
CA LEU A 115 11.76 -0.49 -11.52
C LEU A 115 12.91 -0.57 -12.53
N THR A 116 12.91 -1.60 -13.39
CA THR A 116 13.94 -1.75 -14.43
C THR A 116 13.45 -1.17 -15.76
N LEU A 117 14.38 -0.90 -16.69
CA LEU A 117 14.03 -0.41 -18.03
C LEU A 117 13.22 -1.43 -18.83
N GLU A 118 13.44 -2.73 -18.58
CA GLU A 118 12.65 -3.81 -19.16
C GLU A 118 11.21 -3.82 -18.63
N ASP A 119 11.02 -3.62 -17.32
CA ASP A 119 9.68 -3.48 -16.73
C ASP A 119 8.97 -2.24 -17.29
N LEU A 120 9.69 -1.14 -17.51
CA LEU A 120 9.09 0.06 -18.08
C LEU A 120 8.65 -0.16 -19.53
N LYS A 121 9.45 -0.88 -20.33
CA LYS A 121 9.05 -1.27 -21.68
C LYS A 121 7.79 -2.15 -21.67
N SER A 122 7.69 -3.13 -20.78
CA SER A 122 6.51 -4.01 -20.75
C SER A 122 5.23 -3.30 -20.31
N LEU A 123 5.34 -2.28 -19.45
CA LEU A 123 4.22 -1.45 -19.03
C LEU A 123 3.65 -0.61 -20.18
N PHE A 124 4.51 -0.11 -21.08
CA PHE A 124 4.11 0.84 -22.14
C PHE A 124 4.17 0.28 -23.57
N SER A 125 4.60 -0.97 -23.77
CA SER A 125 4.59 -1.59 -25.10
C SER A 125 3.17 -1.92 -25.52
N MET A 126 2.64 -1.21 -26.52
CA MET A 126 1.38 -1.55 -27.18
C MET A 126 1.49 -2.89 -27.88
#